data_AF-A0A5C5WFI3-F1
#
_entry.id   AF-A0A5C5WFI3-F1
#
_cell.length_a   1.000
_cell.length_b   1.000
_cell.length_c   1.000
_cell.angle_alpha   90.00
_cell.angle_beta   90.00
_cell.angle_gamma   90.00
#
_symmetry.space_group_name_H-M   'P 1'
#
loop_
_entity.id
_entity.type
_entity.pdbx_description
1 polymer ?
#
loop_
_entity_poly.entity_id
_entity_poly.type
_entity_poly.pdbx_seq_one_letter_code
_entity_poly.pdbx_strand_id
1 'polypeptide(L)'
;MTNPYAQLAEDAARDASKVTASSEVPAQSDPPPSRKAGWGCVVYGCLGVLLVGLLGTVIAAGTLFYVARGQLQEYTAEEPMPLPVEKTDPAEVVRIQKRIEIFSGAVEKSTKLPADIPPPDAEVDPAPAPKEVPRDPDSAVDQPKQLERELSLSAQELNTLIASNPTLRGRLYVSIAEGQIEGQVSIPTDGIPMAGGRFLNAVAKLTVRLENGVLKVHLVDAAVKGKRLPQFVLDALAEKNLAEDLQEDPQTARLISTLESVEVRGDRIVFRMRESALPRTEPTADAPAGKQVSRTESENGVPAGSEAQ
;
A
#
# COMPACT_ATOMS: atom_id res chain seq x y z
N MET A 1 -4.76 -98.15 -25.21
CA MET A 1 -3.40 -98.54 -24.79
C MET A 1 -2.52 -98.63 -26.02
N THR A 2 -1.65 -97.65 -26.24
CA THR A 2 -0.57 -97.69 -27.23
C THR A 2 0.44 -96.65 -26.77
N ASN A 3 1.68 -97.07 -26.51
CA ASN A 3 2.70 -96.23 -25.87
C ASN A 3 3.43 -95.40 -26.94
N PRO A 4 3.36 -94.06 -26.93
CA PRO A 4 3.98 -93.23 -27.97
C PRO A 4 5.52 -93.21 -27.93
N TYR A 5 6.17 -93.78 -26.90
CA TYR A 5 7.63 -93.83 -26.82
C TYR A 5 8.30 -94.85 -27.77
N ALA A 6 7.54 -95.69 -28.48
CA ALA A 6 8.12 -96.71 -29.36
C ALA A 6 8.70 -96.17 -30.68
N GLN A 7 8.19 -95.05 -31.22
CA GLN A 7 8.63 -94.53 -32.53
C GLN A 7 9.85 -93.60 -32.47
N LEU A 8 10.27 -93.14 -31.28
CA LEU A 8 11.45 -92.27 -31.12
C LEU A 8 12.79 -93.02 -31.20
N ALA A 9 12.78 -94.36 -31.30
CA ALA A 9 13.98 -95.18 -31.30
C ALA A 9 14.48 -95.59 -32.71
N GLU A 10 13.60 -95.67 -33.72
CA GLU A 10 13.98 -96.15 -35.06
C GLU A 10 14.54 -95.06 -35.98
N ASP A 11 14.09 -93.81 -35.86
CA ASP A 11 14.64 -92.68 -36.64
C ASP A 11 16.05 -92.28 -36.17
N ALA A 12 16.41 -92.56 -34.91
CA ALA A 12 17.74 -92.28 -34.36
C ALA A 12 18.86 -93.19 -34.94
N ALA A 13 18.51 -94.31 -35.57
CA ALA A 13 19.47 -95.29 -36.06
C ALA A 13 19.84 -95.14 -37.55
N ARG A 14 19.11 -94.32 -38.33
CA ARG A 14 19.25 -94.26 -39.79
C ARG A 14 20.20 -93.16 -40.30
N ASP A 15 20.54 -92.17 -39.49
CA ASP A 15 21.48 -91.09 -39.87
C ASP A 15 22.95 -91.39 -39.49
N ALA A 16 23.18 -92.40 -38.63
CA ALA A 16 24.49 -92.78 -38.11
C ALA A 16 25.44 -93.49 -39.12
N SER A 17 25.14 -93.44 -40.43
CA SER A 17 25.85 -94.21 -41.46
C SER A 17 26.35 -93.39 -42.66
N LYS A 18 26.14 -92.06 -42.69
CA LYS A 18 26.71 -91.21 -43.74
C LYS A 18 28.04 -90.54 -43.35
N VAL A 19 29.11 -91.26 -43.69
CA VAL A 19 30.40 -90.73 -44.13
C VAL A 19 31.24 -89.99 -43.07
N THR A 20 31.98 -90.79 -42.33
CA THR A 20 33.37 -90.44 -41.96
C THR A 20 34.24 -90.29 -43.21
N ALA A 21 34.79 -89.11 -43.49
CA ALA A 21 35.97 -88.93 -44.33
C ALA A 21 36.66 -87.58 -44.06
N SER A 22 37.99 -87.57 -44.20
CA SER A 22 38.90 -86.40 -44.17
C SER A 22 39.11 -85.70 -42.83
N SER A 23 40.15 -86.18 -42.14
CA SER A 23 40.90 -85.45 -41.12
C SER A 23 41.73 -84.33 -41.77
N GLU A 24 41.59 -83.09 -41.30
CA GLU A 24 42.67 -82.10 -41.32
C GLU A 24 42.49 -81.06 -40.20
N VAL A 25 43.54 -80.87 -39.40
CA VAL A 25 43.71 -79.79 -38.42
C VAL A 25 45.01 -79.11 -38.87
N PRO A 26 45.03 -77.81 -39.23
CA PRO A 26 44.81 -76.75 -38.23
C PRO A 26 44.16 -75.45 -38.75
N ALA A 27 43.70 -74.60 -37.82
CA ALA A 27 43.99 -73.16 -37.77
C ALA A 27 43.21 -72.50 -36.61
N GLN A 28 43.84 -71.53 -35.94
CA GLN A 28 43.17 -70.70 -34.95
C GLN A 28 42.16 -69.78 -35.67
N SER A 29 40.91 -69.74 -35.22
CA SER A 29 39.97 -68.71 -35.68
C SER A 29 40.27 -67.41 -34.94
N ASP A 30 40.71 -66.40 -35.68
CA ASP A 30 40.86 -65.03 -35.17
C ASP A 30 39.57 -64.54 -34.48
N PRO A 31 39.66 -63.71 -33.43
CA PRO A 31 38.49 -63.05 -32.88
C PRO A 31 37.85 -62.15 -33.94
N PRO A 32 36.51 -61.97 -33.93
CA PRO A 32 35.83 -61.15 -34.92
C PRO A 32 36.40 -59.71 -34.91
N PRO A 33 36.48 -59.04 -36.07
CA PRO A 33 37.09 -57.72 -36.16
C PRO A 33 36.35 -56.77 -35.23
N SER A 34 37.04 -56.31 -34.18
CA SER A 34 36.49 -55.32 -33.27
C SER A 34 36.23 -54.04 -34.07
N ARG A 35 34.95 -53.77 -34.35
CA ARG A 35 34.54 -52.49 -34.91
C ARG A 35 34.98 -51.45 -33.90
N LYS A 36 36.05 -50.71 -34.22
CA LYS A 36 36.47 -49.56 -33.41
C LYS A 36 35.28 -48.62 -33.32
N ALA A 37 34.62 -48.62 -32.17
CA ALA A 37 33.42 -47.84 -31.95
C ALA A 37 33.81 -46.37 -32.12
N GLY A 38 33.38 -45.78 -33.24
CA GLY A 38 33.73 -44.42 -33.61
C GLY A 38 33.16 -43.45 -32.58
N TRP A 39 33.99 -43.07 -31.60
CA TRP A 39 33.64 -42.18 -30.49
C TRP A 39 33.01 -40.86 -30.95
N GLY A 40 33.28 -40.46 -32.20
CA GLY A 40 32.67 -39.30 -32.85
C GLY A 40 31.14 -39.22 -32.74
N CYS A 41 30.38 -40.32 -32.82
CA CYS A 41 28.91 -40.19 -32.75
C CYS A 41 28.42 -39.71 -31.37
N VAL A 42 29.03 -40.20 -30.29
CA VAL A 42 28.69 -39.79 -28.92
C VAL A 42 29.29 -38.41 -28.61
N VAL A 43 30.52 -38.13 -29.07
CA VAL A 43 31.18 -36.84 -28.84
C VAL A 43 30.51 -35.71 -29.62
N TYR A 44 30.30 -35.85 -30.93
CA TYR A 44 29.64 -34.82 -31.74
C TYR A 44 28.13 -34.72 -31.45
N GLY A 45 27.47 -35.83 -31.08
CA GLY A 45 26.08 -35.80 -30.62
C GLY A 45 25.91 -35.05 -29.30
N CYS A 46 26.70 -35.39 -28.27
CA CYS A 46 26.65 -34.74 -26.96
C CYS A 46 27.10 -33.27 -27.06
N LEU A 47 28.23 -32.98 -27.72
CA LEU A 47 28.72 -31.62 -27.91
C LEU A 47 27.73 -30.77 -28.72
N GLY A 48 27.09 -31.34 -29.75
CA GLY A 48 26.05 -30.67 -30.53
C GLY A 48 24.82 -30.31 -29.70
N VAL A 49 24.31 -31.22 -28.87
CA VAL A 49 23.18 -30.95 -27.96
C VAL A 49 23.54 -29.89 -26.92
N LEU A 50 24.77 -29.91 -26.38
CA LEU A 50 25.23 -28.87 -25.45
C LEU A 50 25.36 -27.50 -26.13
N LEU A 51 25.87 -27.44 -27.37
CA LEU A 51 25.98 -26.19 -28.14
C LEU A 51 24.62 -25.61 -28.50
N VAL A 52 23.67 -26.44 -28.96
CA VAL A 52 22.30 -26.01 -29.28
C VAL A 52 21.54 -25.61 -28.02
N GLY A 53 21.72 -26.34 -26.91
CA GLY A 53 21.16 -25.97 -25.61
C GLY A 53 21.67 -24.64 -25.09
N LEU A 54 22.99 -24.41 -25.14
CA LEU A 54 23.63 -23.15 -24.76
C LEU A 54 23.18 -21.99 -25.66
N LEU A 55 23.10 -22.22 -26.97
CA LEU A 55 22.60 -21.21 -27.91
C LEU A 55 21.13 -20.88 -27.64
N GLY A 56 20.31 -21.89 -27.33
CA GLY A 56 18.90 -21.73 -26.93
C GLY A 56 18.73 -20.93 -25.65
N THR A 57 19.55 -21.16 -24.61
CA THR A 57 19.49 -20.37 -23.37
C THR A 57 19.98 -18.93 -23.57
N VAL A 58 21.01 -18.70 -24.38
CA VAL A 58 21.47 -17.36 -24.76
C VAL A 58 20.38 -16.61 -25.55
N ILE A 59 19.71 -17.27 -26.50
CA ILE A 59 18.59 -16.68 -27.25
C ILE A 59 17.43 -16.36 -26.30
N ALA A 60 17.01 -17.29 -25.45
CA ALA A 60 15.91 -17.08 -24.50
C ALA A 60 16.20 -15.94 -23.51
N ALA A 61 17.42 -15.88 -22.96
CA ALA A 61 17.87 -14.80 -22.09
C ALA A 61 17.92 -13.46 -22.84
N GLY A 62 18.41 -13.44 -24.09
CA GLY A 62 18.43 -12.27 -24.95
C GLY A 62 17.03 -11.76 -25.31
N THR A 63 16.08 -12.66 -25.58
CA THR A 63 14.67 -12.32 -25.84
C THR A 63 14.01 -11.76 -24.58
N LEU A 64 14.20 -12.39 -23.42
CA LEU A 64 13.69 -11.90 -22.14
C LEU A 64 14.26 -10.51 -21.80
N PHE A 65 15.57 -10.32 -21.99
CA PHE A 65 16.25 -9.03 -21.84
C PHE A 65 15.69 -7.97 -22.79
N TYR A 66 15.46 -8.31 -24.06
CA TYR A 66 14.91 -7.40 -25.06
C TYR A 66 13.48 -6.97 -24.71
N VAL A 67 12.61 -7.91 -24.34
CA VAL A 67 11.23 -7.62 -23.93
C VAL A 67 11.20 -6.78 -22.65
N ALA A 68 11.99 -7.14 -21.63
CA ALA A 68 12.10 -6.36 -20.40
C ALA A 68 12.59 -4.92 -20.68
N ARG A 69 13.62 -4.77 -21.51
CA ARG A 69 14.15 -3.45 -21.91
C ARG A 69 13.13 -2.63 -22.70
N GLY A 70 12.35 -3.26 -23.58
CA GLY A 70 11.27 -2.60 -24.34
C GLY A 70 10.17 -2.04 -23.43
N GLN A 71 9.71 -2.83 -22.46
CA GLN A 71 8.74 -2.38 -21.45
C GLN A 71 9.30 -1.23 -20.60
N LEU A 72 10.56 -1.32 -20.15
CA LEU A 72 11.23 -0.23 -19.45
C LEU A 72 11.27 1.05 -20.30
N GLN A 73 11.62 0.96 -21.59
CA GLN A 73 11.64 2.13 -22.49
C GLN A 73 10.25 2.73 -22.75
N GLU A 74 9.19 1.91 -22.76
CA GLU A 74 7.82 2.41 -22.88
C GLU A 74 7.44 3.28 -21.67
N TYR A 75 7.71 2.82 -20.44
CA TYR A 75 7.29 3.50 -19.20
C TYR A 75 8.33 4.45 -18.58
N THR A 76 9.56 4.52 -19.09
CA THR A 76 10.60 5.47 -18.60
C THR A 76 11.10 6.42 -19.69
N ALA A 77 11.44 7.64 -19.29
CA ALA A 77 11.98 8.70 -20.14
C ALA A 77 13.49 8.88 -19.91
N GLU A 78 14.18 9.54 -20.83
CA GLU A 78 15.61 9.88 -20.66
C GLU A 78 15.80 11.21 -19.93
N GLU A 79 14.76 12.03 -19.88
CA GLU A 79 14.73 13.33 -19.22
C GLU A 79 13.67 13.35 -18.09
N PRO A 80 13.92 14.09 -17.00
CA PRO A 80 12.94 14.29 -15.94
C PRO A 80 11.74 15.10 -16.46
N MET A 81 10.56 14.86 -15.88
CA MET A 81 9.38 15.67 -16.20
C MET A 81 9.59 17.11 -15.71
N PRO A 82 9.32 18.15 -16.53
CA PRO A 82 9.43 19.54 -16.08
C PRO A 82 8.28 19.87 -15.11
N LEU A 83 8.53 19.66 -13.82
CA LEU A 83 7.60 19.98 -12.75
C LEU A 83 7.61 21.48 -12.42
N PRO A 84 6.45 22.12 -12.15
CA PRO A 84 6.43 23.49 -11.66
C PRO A 84 7.16 23.58 -10.32
N VAL A 85 8.14 24.50 -10.21
CA VAL A 85 8.86 24.74 -8.95
C VAL A 85 8.21 25.93 -8.25
N GLU A 86 7.48 25.65 -7.18
CA GLU A 86 6.88 26.69 -6.33
C GLU A 86 7.96 27.58 -5.71
N LYS A 87 7.65 28.87 -5.56
CA LYS A 87 8.61 29.85 -5.03
C LYS A 87 8.91 29.55 -3.56
N THR A 88 10.15 29.18 -3.28
CA THR A 88 10.60 28.94 -1.90
C THR A 88 10.90 30.28 -1.22
N ASP A 89 9.87 31.02 -0.80
CA ASP A 89 10.04 32.16 0.12
C ASP A 89 10.38 31.60 1.53
N PRO A 90 11.58 31.87 2.07
CA PRO A 90 11.97 31.37 3.40
C PRO A 90 11.02 31.84 4.52
N ALA A 91 10.43 33.03 4.41
CA ALA A 91 9.49 33.55 5.41
C ALA A 91 8.13 32.83 5.36
N GLU A 92 7.71 32.38 4.17
CA GLU A 92 6.51 31.56 4.00
C GLU A 92 6.73 30.14 4.54
N VAL A 93 7.86 29.51 4.19
CA VAL A 93 8.25 28.18 4.70
C VAL A 93 8.24 28.15 6.23
N VAL A 94 8.86 29.14 6.89
CA VAL A 94 8.88 29.25 8.35
C VAL A 94 7.46 29.44 8.93
N ARG A 95 6.59 30.20 8.26
CA ARG A 95 5.19 30.39 8.68
C ARG A 95 4.39 29.09 8.61
N ILE A 96 4.56 28.30 7.54
CA ILE A 96 3.88 27.02 7.36
C ILE A 96 4.40 26.00 8.38
N GLN A 97 5.73 25.88 8.53
CA GLN A 97 6.34 25.00 9.53
C GLN A 97 5.85 25.32 10.95
N LYS A 98 5.79 26.61 11.33
CA LYS A 98 5.26 27.02 12.63
C LYS A 98 3.79 26.64 12.86
N ARG A 99 2.94 26.67 11.81
CA ARG A 99 1.55 26.20 11.91
C ARG A 99 1.48 24.69 12.11
N ILE A 100 2.33 23.93 11.40
CA ILE A 100 2.45 22.49 11.57
C ILE A 100 2.97 22.14 12.97
N GLU A 101 3.95 22.88 13.50
CA GLU A 101 4.51 22.70 14.85
C GLU A 101 3.50 22.99 15.96
N ILE A 102 2.71 24.06 15.82
CA ILE A 102 1.61 24.38 16.76
C ILE A 102 0.59 23.24 16.78
N PHE A 103 0.18 22.76 15.60
CA PHE A 103 -0.77 21.66 15.47
C PHE A 103 -0.20 20.34 16.00
N SER A 104 1.02 19.95 15.63
CA SER A 104 1.65 18.71 16.11
C SER A 104 1.94 18.75 17.61
N GLY A 105 2.27 19.92 18.17
CA GLY A 105 2.40 20.12 19.61
C GLY A 105 1.06 20.03 20.36
N ALA A 106 -0.06 20.41 19.73
CA ALA A 106 -1.40 20.20 20.28
C ALA A 106 -1.80 18.71 20.23
N VAL A 107 -1.54 18.04 19.10
CA VAL A 107 -1.68 16.59 18.94
C VAL A 107 -0.89 15.86 20.04
N GLU A 108 0.41 16.12 20.16
CA GLU A 108 1.28 15.40 21.11
C GLU A 108 0.84 15.59 22.57
N LYS A 109 0.38 16.80 22.96
CA LYS A 109 -0.19 17.04 24.30
C LYS A 109 -1.44 16.20 24.56
N SER A 110 -2.32 16.07 23.57
CA SER A 110 -3.53 15.22 23.69
C SER A 110 -3.19 13.73 23.75
N THR A 111 -2.14 13.27 23.04
CA THR A 111 -1.65 11.88 23.11
C THR A 111 -0.89 11.57 24.41
N LYS A 112 -0.30 12.57 25.07
CA LYS A 112 0.47 12.42 26.33
C LYS A 112 -0.38 12.47 27.60
N LEU A 113 -1.67 12.83 27.53
CA LEU A 113 -2.53 12.87 28.71
C LEU A 113 -2.92 11.41 29.08
N PRO A 114 -2.59 10.91 30.28
CA PRO A 114 -2.97 9.55 30.68
C PRO A 114 -4.50 9.43 30.76
N ALA A 115 -5.05 8.32 30.27
CA ALA A 115 -6.48 8.01 30.34
C ALA A 115 -6.98 7.64 31.76
N ASP A 116 -6.25 8.05 32.80
CA ASP A 116 -6.35 7.53 34.17
C ASP A 116 -6.13 8.64 35.22
N ILE A 117 -6.63 9.85 34.92
CA ILE A 117 -6.76 10.92 35.91
C ILE A 117 -8.16 10.80 36.54
N PRO A 118 -8.30 10.38 37.82
CA PRO A 118 -9.58 10.44 38.50
C PRO A 118 -10.05 11.89 38.64
N PRO A 119 -11.36 12.16 38.74
CA PRO A 119 -11.88 13.52 38.79
C PRO A 119 -11.26 14.30 39.95
N PRO A 120 -10.78 15.54 39.73
CA PRO A 120 -10.25 16.38 40.79
C PRO A 120 -11.40 16.97 41.62
N ASP A 121 -11.87 16.20 42.60
CA ASP A 121 -12.62 16.70 43.75
C ASP A 121 -11.67 17.52 44.65
N ALA A 122 -11.41 18.78 44.30
CA ALA A 122 -10.73 19.74 45.16
C ALA A 122 -11.12 21.19 44.82
N GLU A 123 -12.06 21.69 45.62
CA GLU A 123 -12.43 23.08 45.93
C GLU A 123 -11.91 24.26 45.10
N VAL A 124 -12.91 25.02 44.64
CA VAL A 124 -12.86 26.40 44.16
C VAL A 124 -12.13 27.33 45.14
N ASP A 125 -11.21 28.15 44.62
CA ASP A 125 -10.83 29.42 45.25
C ASP A 125 -10.64 30.51 44.16
N PRO A 126 -11.48 31.56 44.09
CA PRO A 126 -11.48 32.50 42.97
C PRO A 126 -10.62 33.75 43.25
N ALA A 127 -9.42 33.79 42.69
CA ALA A 127 -8.54 34.97 42.69
C ALA A 127 -8.76 35.85 41.43
N PRO A 128 -8.53 37.18 41.50
CA PRO A 128 -9.37 38.14 40.78
C PRO A 128 -8.98 38.44 39.33
N ALA A 129 -9.98 38.93 38.58
CA ALA A 129 -9.88 39.30 37.17
C ALA A 129 -8.82 40.41 36.90
N PRO A 130 -7.95 40.23 35.87
CA PRO A 130 -7.17 41.32 35.30
C PRO A 130 -8.07 42.34 34.60
N LYS A 131 -7.73 43.62 34.75
CA LYS A 131 -8.52 44.76 34.27
C LYS A 131 -8.52 44.85 32.74
N GLU A 132 -9.61 45.35 32.19
CA GLU A 132 -9.79 45.57 30.75
C GLU A 132 -8.71 46.50 30.18
N VAL A 133 -8.03 46.02 29.13
CA VAL A 133 -7.24 46.87 28.22
C VAL A 133 -8.15 47.26 27.06
N PRO A 134 -8.17 48.54 26.62
CA PRO A 134 -9.06 49.00 25.55
C PRO A 134 -8.95 48.16 24.27
N ARG A 135 -10.10 47.81 23.68
CA ARG A 135 -10.17 47.02 22.45
C ARG A 135 -10.13 47.95 21.24
N ASP A 136 -9.10 47.82 20.41
CA ASP A 136 -9.14 48.37 19.05
C ASP A 136 -10.17 47.58 18.22
N PRO A 137 -11.12 48.24 17.53
CA PRO A 137 -12.27 47.58 16.93
C PRO A 137 -11.98 46.77 15.65
N ASP A 138 -10.75 46.80 15.14
CA ASP A 138 -10.34 46.09 13.90
C ASP A 138 -9.71 44.70 14.15
N SER A 139 -9.52 44.28 15.41
CA SER A 139 -8.90 42.99 15.75
C SER A 139 -9.90 41.82 15.75
N ALA A 140 -10.55 41.58 14.60
CA ALA A 140 -11.33 40.38 14.35
C ALA A 140 -10.43 39.15 14.04
N VAL A 141 -9.58 38.75 15.00
CA VAL A 141 -8.76 37.52 14.90
C VAL A 141 -9.07 36.59 16.07
N ASP A 142 -10.23 35.94 15.98
CA ASP A 142 -10.80 35.07 17.01
C ASP A 142 -10.24 33.61 16.99
N GLN A 143 -8.99 33.44 16.52
CA GLN A 143 -8.53 32.14 15.96
C GLN A 143 -7.29 31.42 16.56
N PRO A 144 -6.75 31.69 17.77
CA PRO A 144 -5.75 30.77 18.33
C PRO A 144 -6.34 29.35 18.56
N LYS A 145 -7.55 29.25 19.13
CA LYS A 145 -8.19 27.96 19.50
C LYS A 145 -8.77 27.13 18.33
N GLN A 146 -8.82 27.68 17.11
CA GLN A 146 -9.29 26.95 15.93
C GLN A 146 -8.10 26.38 15.14
N LEU A 147 -7.02 27.14 14.95
CA LEU A 147 -5.78 26.61 14.34
C LEU A 147 -5.14 25.49 15.17
N GLU A 148 -5.38 25.45 16.48
CA GLU A 148 -4.96 24.34 17.35
C GLU A 148 -5.73 23.04 17.10
N ARG A 149 -6.94 23.08 16.51
CA ARG A 149 -7.82 21.89 16.31
C ARG A 149 -8.03 21.50 14.86
N GLU A 150 -7.96 22.46 13.93
CA GLU A 150 -8.06 22.23 12.49
C GLU A 150 -6.83 22.85 11.78
N LEU A 151 -6.06 22.00 11.11
CA LEU A 151 -4.97 22.42 10.22
C LEU A 151 -5.45 22.24 8.77
N SER A 152 -5.44 23.32 8.00
CA SER A 152 -5.72 23.27 6.56
C SER A 152 -4.47 23.65 5.75
N LEU A 153 -4.11 22.80 4.77
CA LEU A 153 -2.97 22.98 3.87
C LEU A 153 -3.46 22.99 2.43
N SER A 154 -3.21 24.08 1.71
CA SER A 154 -3.48 24.20 0.27
C SER A 154 -2.42 23.50 -0.58
N ALA A 155 -2.75 23.25 -1.85
CA ALA A 155 -1.78 22.75 -2.82
C ALA A 155 -0.53 23.65 -2.89
N GLN A 156 -0.68 24.98 -2.79
CA GLN A 156 0.46 25.91 -2.77
C GLN A 156 1.36 25.67 -1.54
N GLU A 157 0.78 25.63 -0.34
CA GLU A 157 1.56 25.44 0.91
C GLU A 157 2.26 24.07 0.93
N LEU A 158 1.63 23.03 0.39
CA LEU A 158 2.26 21.72 0.20
C LEU A 158 3.43 21.80 -0.78
N ASN A 159 3.28 22.48 -1.92
CA ASN A 159 4.36 22.65 -2.89
C ASN A 159 5.50 23.53 -2.35
N THR A 160 5.21 24.55 -1.54
CA THR A 160 6.21 25.36 -0.82
C THR A 160 7.04 24.47 0.12
N LEU A 161 6.41 23.56 0.87
CA LEU A 161 7.11 22.57 1.71
C LEU A 161 7.93 21.57 0.87
N ILE A 162 7.36 21.02 -0.21
CA ILE A 162 8.05 20.12 -1.13
C ILE A 162 9.28 20.79 -1.74
N ALA A 163 9.16 22.04 -2.18
CA ALA A 163 10.25 22.83 -2.76
C ALA A 163 11.35 23.17 -1.74
N SER A 164 11.02 23.19 -0.43
CA SER A 164 12.00 23.35 0.65
C SER A 164 12.79 22.07 0.97
N ASN A 165 12.26 20.89 0.62
CA ASN A 165 12.92 19.61 0.88
C ASN A 165 13.86 19.22 -0.28
N PRO A 166 15.17 19.04 -0.06
CA PRO A 166 16.14 18.79 -1.14
C PRO A 166 15.94 17.45 -1.87
N THR A 167 15.26 16.48 -1.25
CA THR A 167 15.00 15.16 -1.83
C THR A 167 13.75 15.15 -2.71
N LEU A 168 12.79 16.06 -2.46
CA LEU A 168 11.50 16.13 -3.15
C LEU A 168 11.39 17.30 -4.14
N ARG A 169 12.12 18.40 -3.91
CA ARG A 169 12.20 19.56 -4.81
C ARG A 169 12.55 19.12 -6.23
N GLY A 170 11.68 19.45 -7.19
CA GLY A 170 11.87 19.09 -8.61
C GLY A 170 11.66 17.60 -8.93
N ARG A 171 11.16 16.80 -7.97
CA ARG A 171 10.79 15.39 -8.17
C ARG A 171 9.32 15.09 -7.86
N LEU A 172 8.67 15.93 -7.07
CA LEU A 172 7.24 15.89 -6.76
C LEU A 172 6.64 17.29 -6.94
N TYR A 173 5.44 17.33 -7.50
CA TYR A 173 4.53 18.47 -7.49
C TYR A 173 3.12 17.97 -7.20
N VAL A 174 2.34 18.72 -6.44
CA VAL A 174 0.98 18.34 -6.03
C VAL A 174 -0.01 19.40 -6.44
N SER A 175 -1.15 18.96 -6.99
CA SER A 175 -2.32 19.81 -7.19
C SER A 175 -3.54 19.17 -6.53
N ILE A 176 -4.51 20.00 -6.17
CA ILE A 176 -5.74 19.58 -5.52
C ILE A 176 -6.91 20.15 -6.31
N ALA A 177 -7.80 19.28 -6.79
CA ALA A 177 -8.95 19.65 -7.61
C ALA A 177 -10.09 18.66 -7.36
N GLU A 178 -11.33 19.15 -7.32
CA GLU A 178 -12.55 18.31 -7.24
C GLU A 178 -12.58 17.31 -6.05
N GLY A 179 -11.89 17.63 -4.94
CA GLY A 179 -11.77 16.72 -3.79
C GLY A 179 -10.78 15.56 -3.99
N GLN A 180 -10.00 15.58 -5.07
CA GLN A 180 -8.91 14.65 -5.36
C GLN A 180 -7.56 15.34 -5.29
N ILE A 181 -6.51 14.56 -5.02
CA ILE A 181 -5.12 15.01 -5.07
C ILE A 181 -4.50 14.44 -6.34
N GLU A 182 -3.95 15.29 -7.21
CA GLU A 182 -3.15 14.87 -8.34
C GLU A 182 -1.66 15.14 -8.06
N GLY A 183 -0.89 14.07 -7.90
CA GLY A 183 0.56 14.11 -7.73
C GLY A 183 1.28 13.87 -9.05
N GLN A 184 2.21 14.75 -9.39
CA GLN A 184 3.09 14.63 -10.56
C GLN A 184 4.51 14.33 -10.06
N VAL A 185 5.10 13.23 -10.53
CA VAL A 185 6.40 12.75 -10.06
C VAL A 185 7.38 12.49 -11.19
N SER A 186 8.66 12.74 -10.91
CA SER A 186 9.81 12.50 -11.79
C SER A 186 10.90 11.80 -10.98
N ILE A 187 10.86 10.47 -10.95
CA ILE A 187 11.73 9.64 -10.10
C ILE A 187 12.87 9.05 -10.93
N PRO A 188 14.16 9.30 -10.60
CA PRO A 188 15.27 8.66 -11.30
C PRO A 188 15.28 7.16 -11.02
N THR A 189 15.46 6.34 -12.06
CA THR A 189 15.43 4.87 -11.97
C THR A 189 16.82 4.25 -11.82
N ASP A 190 17.80 5.02 -11.33
CA ASP A 190 19.21 4.60 -11.15
C ASP A 190 19.39 3.43 -10.17
N GLY A 191 18.48 3.26 -9.22
CA GLY A 191 18.46 2.11 -8.31
C GLY A 191 17.88 0.83 -8.91
N ILE A 192 17.31 0.88 -10.13
CA ILE A 192 16.63 -0.26 -10.77
C ILE A 192 17.55 -0.87 -11.85
N PRO A 193 17.89 -2.16 -11.78
CA PRO A 193 18.67 -2.84 -12.81
C PRO A 193 18.07 -2.64 -14.21
N MET A 194 18.93 -2.40 -15.20
CA MET A 194 18.57 -2.07 -16.59
C MET A 194 17.87 -0.72 -16.84
N ALA A 195 17.51 0.05 -15.80
CA ALA A 195 16.81 1.33 -15.93
C ALA A 195 17.63 2.58 -15.55
N GLY A 196 18.94 2.43 -15.28
CA GLY A 196 19.79 3.57 -14.91
C GLY A 196 19.93 4.63 -16.02
N GLY A 197 20.09 5.89 -15.61
CA GLY A 197 20.12 7.05 -16.51
C GLY A 197 18.75 7.37 -17.12
N ARG A 198 17.65 6.97 -16.47
CA ARG A 198 16.27 7.20 -16.92
C ARG A 198 15.38 7.67 -15.77
N PHE A 199 14.20 8.16 -16.11
CA PHE A 199 13.20 8.69 -15.18
C PHE A 199 11.85 8.01 -15.36
N LEU A 200 11.22 7.64 -14.25
CA LEU A 200 9.81 7.32 -14.18
C LEU A 200 9.02 8.63 -14.00
N ASN A 201 8.44 9.10 -15.10
CA ASN A 201 7.63 10.31 -15.16
C ASN A 201 6.15 9.92 -15.11
N ALA A 202 5.49 10.16 -13.98
CA ALA A 202 4.13 9.71 -13.72
C ALA A 202 3.24 10.83 -13.16
N VAL A 203 1.95 10.74 -13.45
CA VAL A 203 0.89 11.55 -12.85
C VAL A 203 -0.11 10.59 -12.23
N ALA A 204 -0.47 10.79 -10.96
CA ALA A 204 -1.35 9.91 -10.20
C ALA A 204 -2.46 10.71 -9.52
N LYS A 205 -3.70 10.27 -9.67
CA LYS A 205 -4.86 10.79 -8.96
C LYS A 205 -5.13 9.91 -7.75
N LEU A 206 -5.24 10.54 -6.59
CA LEU A 206 -5.28 9.91 -5.28
C LEU A 206 -6.51 10.40 -4.50
N THR A 207 -7.17 9.48 -3.81
CA THR A 207 -8.17 9.81 -2.78
C THR A 207 -7.57 9.55 -1.41
N VAL A 208 -7.70 10.51 -0.50
CA VAL A 208 -7.23 10.44 0.88
C VAL A 208 -8.42 10.47 1.83
N ARG A 209 -8.48 9.52 2.77
CA ARG A 209 -9.51 9.43 3.82
C ARG A 209 -8.89 8.94 5.13
N LEU A 210 -9.44 9.37 6.26
CA LEU A 210 -9.16 8.75 7.55
C LEU A 210 -10.40 7.96 7.99
N GLU A 211 -10.24 6.65 8.20
CA GLU A 211 -11.34 5.76 8.62
C GLU A 211 -10.88 4.94 9.83
N ASN A 212 -11.60 5.02 10.96
CA ASN A 212 -11.26 4.31 12.21
C ASN A 212 -9.82 4.56 12.72
N GLY A 213 -9.25 5.74 12.46
CA GLY A 213 -7.85 6.06 12.78
C GLY A 213 -6.81 5.50 11.80
N VAL A 214 -7.23 4.89 10.70
CA VAL A 214 -6.36 4.37 9.62
C VAL A 214 -6.41 5.34 8.44
N LEU A 215 -5.25 5.88 8.05
CA LEU A 215 -5.12 6.78 6.89
C LEU A 215 -5.11 5.95 5.60
N LYS A 216 -6.20 6.02 4.84
CA LYS A 216 -6.35 5.34 3.56
C LYS A 216 -6.02 6.29 2.41
N VAL A 217 -5.01 5.94 1.63
CA VAL A 217 -4.63 6.63 0.39
C VAL A 217 -4.72 5.62 -0.75
N HIS A 218 -5.74 5.77 -1.59
CA HIS A 218 -6.00 4.87 -2.72
C HIS A 218 -5.73 5.56 -4.05
N LEU A 219 -5.15 4.80 -4.98
CA LEU A 219 -5.01 5.21 -6.37
C LEU A 219 -6.38 5.20 -7.06
N VAL A 220 -6.75 6.31 -7.70
CA VAL A 220 -7.96 6.44 -8.53
C VAL A 220 -7.58 6.29 -10.00
N ASP A 221 -6.48 6.92 -10.39
CA ASP A 221 -5.97 6.86 -11.75
C ASP A 221 -4.45 7.10 -11.78
N ALA A 222 -3.78 6.62 -12.82
CA ALA A 222 -2.39 6.94 -13.08
C ALA A 222 -2.07 6.94 -14.58
N ALA A 223 -1.20 7.86 -14.97
CA ALA A 223 -0.61 7.93 -16.29
C ALA A 223 0.92 8.01 -16.19
N VAL A 224 1.62 7.30 -17.06
CA VAL A 224 3.07 7.31 -17.16
C VAL A 224 3.43 7.81 -18.56
N LYS A 225 4.28 8.85 -18.64
CA LYS A 225 4.59 9.57 -19.89
C LYS A 225 3.33 9.98 -20.69
N GLY A 226 2.29 10.41 -19.99
CA GLY A 226 1.00 10.81 -20.56
C GLY A 226 0.10 9.65 -21.04
N LYS A 227 0.56 8.39 -21.00
CA LYS A 227 -0.28 7.21 -21.26
C LYS A 227 -0.91 6.73 -19.96
N ARG A 228 -2.24 6.64 -19.90
CA ARG A 228 -2.96 6.00 -18.78
C ARG A 228 -2.48 4.56 -18.60
N LEU A 229 -2.27 4.11 -17.37
CA LEU A 229 -1.90 2.73 -17.08
C LEU A 229 -3.03 1.76 -17.48
N PRO A 230 -2.70 0.50 -17.84
CA PRO A 230 -3.72 -0.51 -18.10
C PRO A 230 -4.62 -0.75 -16.89
N GLN A 231 -5.92 -0.97 -17.11
CA GLN A 231 -6.91 -1.09 -16.03
C GLN A 231 -6.53 -2.13 -14.98
N PHE A 232 -6.03 -3.30 -15.39
CA PHE A 232 -5.59 -4.36 -14.47
C PHE A 232 -4.43 -3.94 -13.54
N VAL A 233 -3.60 -2.97 -13.95
CA VAL A 233 -2.54 -2.40 -13.10
C VAL A 233 -3.14 -1.37 -12.14
N LEU A 234 -4.07 -0.54 -12.62
CA LEU A 234 -4.79 0.42 -11.79
C LEU A 234 -5.58 -0.28 -10.69
N ASP A 235 -6.33 -1.33 -11.02
CA ASP A 235 -7.13 -2.11 -10.07
C ASP A 235 -6.23 -2.71 -8.98
N ALA A 236 -5.14 -3.39 -9.37
CA ALA A 236 -4.18 -3.99 -8.44
C ALA A 236 -3.45 -2.96 -7.55
N LEU A 237 -3.23 -1.73 -8.04
CA LEU A 237 -2.65 -0.64 -7.23
C LEU A 237 -3.69 0.08 -6.36
N ALA A 238 -4.96 0.10 -6.76
CA ALA A 238 -6.06 0.70 -6.01
C ALA A 238 -6.46 -0.14 -4.79
N GLU A 239 -6.31 -1.47 -4.87
CA GLU A 239 -6.51 -2.39 -3.73
C GLU A 239 -5.53 -2.14 -2.57
N LYS A 240 -4.28 -1.70 -2.87
CA LYS A 240 -3.28 -1.39 -1.84
C LYS A 240 -3.51 -0.01 -1.23
N ASN A 241 -3.30 0.14 0.09
CA ASN A 241 -3.25 1.45 0.72
C ASN A 241 -1.81 2.02 0.62
N LEU A 242 -1.65 3.10 -0.15
CA LEU A 242 -0.36 3.75 -0.39
C LEU A 242 0.21 4.48 0.85
N ALA A 243 -0.56 4.55 1.95
CA ALA A 243 -0.12 5.08 3.23
C ALA A 243 0.17 4.00 4.29
N GLU A 244 0.26 2.72 3.91
CA GLU A 244 0.71 1.63 4.80
C GLU A 244 2.07 1.96 5.45
N ASP A 245 3.11 2.22 4.64
CA ASP A 245 4.46 2.54 5.11
C ASP A 245 4.51 3.78 6.03
N LEU A 246 3.58 4.74 5.86
CA LEU A 246 3.46 5.92 6.73
C LEU A 246 2.85 5.59 8.11
N GLN A 247 2.10 4.50 8.23
CA GLN A 247 1.53 4.02 9.49
C GLN A 247 2.47 3.07 10.24
N GLU A 248 3.47 2.49 9.58
CA GLU A 248 4.50 1.69 10.23
C GLU A 248 5.48 2.57 11.04
N ASP A 249 5.68 3.84 10.64
CA ASP A 249 6.50 4.79 11.41
C ASP A 249 5.84 5.15 12.76
N PRO A 250 6.49 4.86 13.91
CA PRO A 250 5.88 5.09 15.22
C PRO A 250 5.60 6.54 15.58
N GLN A 251 6.21 7.53 14.92
CA GLN A 251 5.89 8.94 15.14
C GLN A 251 4.63 9.33 14.36
N THR A 252 4.60 8.99 13.07
CA THR A 252 3.51 9.30 12.14
C THR A 252 2.22 8.58 12.52
N ALA A 253 2.31 7.30 12.93
CA ALA A 253 1.17 6.53 13.44
C ALA A 253 0.46 7.20 14.63
N ARG A 254 1.22 7.80 15.55
CA ARG A 254 0.68 8.53 16.72
C ARG A 254 -0.03 9.80 16.30
N LEU A 255 0.50 10.53 15.31
CA LEU A 255 -0.15 11.72 14.79
C LEU A 255 -1.49 11.36 14.15
N ILE A 256 -1.49 10.33 13.28
CA ILE A 256 -2.68 9.84 12.58
C ILE A 256 -3.77 9.35 13.55
N SER A 257 -3.40 8.63 14.61
CA SER A 257 -4.38 8.04 15.55
C SER A 257 -5.15 9.07 16.37
N THR A 258 -4.56 10.25 16.63
CA THR A 258 -5.19 11.40 17.30
C THR A 258 -6.12 12.19 16.37
N LEU A 259 -5.99 12.04 15.05
CA LEU A 259 -6.90 12.72 14.11
C LEU A 259 -8.31 12.11 14.18
N GLU A 260 -9.30 12.97 13.98
CA GLU A 260 -10.70 12.60 13.78
C GLU A 260 -11.00 12.39 12.30
N SER A 261 -10.54 13.30 11.46
CA SER A 261 -10.73 13.26 10.01
C SER A 261 -9.54 13.84 9.27
N VAL A 262 -9.20 13.23 8.13
CA VAL A 262 -8.41 13.84 7.06
C VAL A 262 -9.25 13.81 5.80
N GLU A 263 -9.55 14.99 5.27
CA GLU A 263 -10.44 15.16 4.11
C GLU A 263 -9.85 16.18 3.13
N VAL A 264 -10.11 15.99 1.84
CA VAL A 264 -9.82 16.99 0.81
C VAL A 264 -11.08 17.82 0.59
N ARG A 265 -11.00 19.14 0.85
CA ARG A 265 -12.13 20.08 0.71
C ARG A 265 -11.72 21.23 -0.19
N GLY A 266 -12.31 21.29 -1.38
CA GLY A 266 -11.97 22.29 -2.39
C GLY A 266 -10.52 22.13 -2.86
N ASP A 267 -9.70 23.13 -2.56
CA ASP A 267 -8.27 23.25 -2.91
C ASP A 267 -7.31 22.88 -1.76
N ARG A 268 -7.86 22.40 -0.63
CA ARG A 268 -7.14 22.18 0.63
C ARG A 268 -7.33 20.78 1.20
N ILE A 269 -6.29 20.25 1.84
CA ILE A 269 -6.39 19.12 2.77
C ILE A 269 -6.68 19.68 4.15
N VAL A 270 -7.71 19.15 4.81
CA VAL A 270 -8.15 19.55 6.15
C VAL A 270 -7.92 18.39 7.11
N PHE A 271 -7.10 18.64 8.13
CA PHE A 271 -6.79 17.73 9.22
C PHE A 271 -7.49 18.22 10.48
N ARG A 272 -8.28 17.36 11.12
CA ARG A 272 -8.97 17.66 12.39
C ARG A 272 -8.47 16.74 13.49
N MET A 273 -8.14 17.30 14.65
CA MET A 273 -7.86 16.51 15.85
C MET A 273 -9.17 16.02 16.46
N ARG A 274 -9.17 14.82 17.04
CA ARG A 274 -10.27 14.33 17.86
C ARG A 274 -10.40 15.20 19.09
N GLU A 275 -11.60 15.75 19.31
CA GLU A 275 -11.91 16.37 20.60
C GLU A 275 -11.79 15.28 21.67
N SER A 276 -10.85 15.46 22.60
CA SER A 276 -10.65 14.50 23.69
C SER A 276 -11.98 14.37 24.42
N ALA A 277 -12.52 13.15 24.45
CA ALA A 277 -13.82 12.88 25.01
C ALA A 277 -13.77 13.05 26.53
N LEU A 278 -13.90 14.29 26.99
CA LEU A 278 -14.46 14.57 28.29
C LEU A 278 -15.73 13.72 28.40
N PRO A 279 -15.90 12.92 29.46
CA PRO A 279 -17.11 12.15 29.62
C PRO A 279 -18.27 13.13 29.51
N ARG A 280 -19.20 12.87 28.58
CA ARG A 280 -20.53 13.44 28.72
C ARG A 280 -21.04 12.90 30.04
N THR A 281 -21.03 13.75 31.06
CA THR A 281 -22.01 13.67 32.13
C THR A 281 -23.37 13.88 31.47
N GLU A 282 -23.88 12.79 30.87
CA GLU A 282 -25.31 12.59 30.81
C GLU A 282 -25.83 12.90 32.22
N PRO A 283 -26.81 13.81 32.37
CA PRO A 283 -27.43 13.99 33.65
C PRO A 283 -28.07 12.66 34.03
N THR A 284 -27.46 11.94 34.97
CA THR A 284 -28.03 10.72 35.55
C THR A 284 -29.33 11.10 36.24
N ALA A 285 -30.42 11.07 35.48
CA ALA A 285 -31.77 11.27 35.93
C ALA A 285 -32.27 9.99 36.63
N ASP A 286 -31.51 9.52 37.61
CA ASP A 286 -31.93 8.44 38.50
C ASP A 286 -31.22 8.54 39.87
N ALA A 287 -31.89 9.26 40.79
CA ALA A 287 -31.68 9.14 42.22
C ALA A 287 -33.07 9.30 42.90
N PRO A 288 -33.58 8.29 43.63
CA PRO A 288 -34.99 8.24 44.00
C PRO A 288 -35.30 8.89 45.35
N ALA A 289 -36.38 9.68 45.42
CA ALA A 289 -37.04 10.02 46.68
C ALA A 289 -38.50 10.48 46.44
N GLY A 290 -39.42 10.07 47.32
CA GLY A 290 -40.77 10.65 47.41
C GLY A 290 -41.92 9.64 47.33
N LYS A 291 -42.26 9.03 48.47
CA LYS A 291 -43.47 8.19 48.61
C LYS A 291 -44.73 9.00 48.27
N GLN A 292 -45.65 8.36 47.53
CA GLN A 292 -47.03 8.79 47.45
C GLN A 292 -47.66 8.81 48.86
N VAL A 293 -48.35 9.90 49.21
CA VAL A 293 -49.37 9.89 50.26
C VAL A 293 -50.66 10.41 49.65
N SER A 294 -51.49 9.49 49.20
CA SER A 294 -52.84 9.78 48.74
C SER A 294 -53.73 10.11 49.95
N ARG A 295 -54.22 11.35 50.04
CA ARG A 295 -55.36 11.68 50.91
C ARG A 295 -56.11 12.92 50.43
N THR A 296 -57.17 12.70 49.64
CA THR A 296 -58.20 13.71 49.41
C THR A 296 -59.55 13.00 49.35
N GLU A 297 -60.31 13.08 50.44
CA GLU A 297 -61.66 12.52 50.58
C GLU A 297 -62.50 13.55 51.37
N SER A 298 -63.67 13.94 50.83
CA SER A 298 -64.62 14.93 51.37
C SER A 298 -64.06 16.36 51.61
N GLU A 299 -64.79 17.48 51.55
CA GLU A 299 -66.17 17.84 51.18
C GLU A 299 -66.24 19.39 51.02
N ASN A 300 -67.28 20.10 50.56
CA ASN A 300 -68.61 19.83 49.96
C ASN A 300 -68.92 21.02 48.99
N GLY A 301 -70.09 21.11 48.34
CA GLY A 301 -70.56 22.39 47.75
C GLY A 301 -71.31 22.35 46.41
N VAL A 302 -72.38 21.56 46.31
CA VAL A 302 -73.48 21.71 45.31
C VAL A 302 -74.41 22.89 45.74
N PRO A 303 -75.28 23.54 44.91
CA PRO A 303 -75.67 23.38 43.49
C PRO A 303 -75.65 24.68 42.62
N ALA A 304 -75.95 24.59 41.29
CA ALA A 304 -77.26 25.02 40.69
C ALA A 304 -77.22 25.48 39.21
N GLY A 305 -78.04 24.81 38.35
CA GLY A 305 -78.62 25.33 37.09
C GLY A 305 -77.70 25.53 35.86
N SER A 306 -78.20 25.48 34.61
CA SER A 306 -79.43 24.87 34.06
C SER A 306 -79.21 24.51 32.57
N GLU A 307 -80.12 23.70 32.01
CA GLU A 307 -80.53 23.54 30.59
C GLU A 307 -79.44 23.50 29.47
N ALA A 308 -79.28 22.44 28.67
CA ALA A 308 -80.25 21.72 27.82
C ALA A 308 -80.69 22.48 26.54
N GLN A 309 -79.91 22.29 25.45
CA GLN A 309 -80.39 22.07 24.08
C GLN A 309 -79.28 21.49 23.20
#